data_AF-A0A6B3FPJ4-F1
#
_entry.id   AF-A0A6B3FPJ4-F1
#
_cell.length_a   1.000
_cell.length_b   1.000
_cell.length_c   1.000
_cell.angle_alpha   90.00
_cell.angle_beta   90.00
_cell.angle_gamma   90.00
#
_symmetry.space_group_name_H-M   'P 1'
#
loop_
_entity.id
_entity.type
_entity.pdbx_description
1 polymer ?
#
loop_
_entity_poly.entity_id
_entity_poly.type
_entity_poly.pdbx_seq_one_letter_code
_entity_poly.pdbx_strand_id
1 'polypeptide(L)'
;LKTELEDLVFAILHPEEYEETRALIAAATGPDDPLETIAENVTHTLRDAGISGEVLIRPRHFVSVHRVRRKRGELRGTDFGRLLVLVGEDADCYAVLGELHTCFTPVISEFKDFIAAPKFNLYQSLHTA
;
A
#
# COMPACT_ATOMS: atom_id res chain seq x y z
N LEU A 1 -3.61 -15.92 -5.06
CA LEU A 1 -2.75 -16.96 -5.67
C LEU A 1 -1.26 -16.61 -5.64
N LYS A 2 -0.74 -15.68 -6.48
CA LYS A 2 0.72 -15.40 -6.51
C LYS A 2 1.32 -15.15 -5.12
N THR A 3 0.76 -14.19 -4.39
CA THR A 3 1.25 -13.77 -3.07
C THR A 3 1.25 -14.91 -2.05
N GLU A 4 0.16 -15.67 -2.00
CA GLU A 4 0.00 -16.82 -1.11
C GLU A 4 1.05 -17.90 -1.40
N LEU A 5 1.29 -18.21 -2.68
CA LEU A 5 2.33 -19.15 -3.08
C LEU A 5 3.74 -18.64 -2.73
N GLU A 6 4.01 -17.36 -2.96
CA GLU A 6 5.31 -16.77 -2.61
C GLU A 6 5.59 -16.85 -1.11
N ASP A 7 4.59 -16.57 -0.28
CA ASP A 7 4.75 -16.63 1.18
C ASP A 7 4.85 -18.08 1.71
N LEU A 8 4.10 -19.03 1.14
CA LEU A 8 4.25 -20.47 1.47
C LEU A 8 5.64 -20.99 1.11
N VAL A 9 6.13 -20.65 -0.09
CA VAL A 9 7.48 -21.02 -0.54
C VAL A 9 8.53 -20.36 0.36
N PHE A 10 8.32 -19.10 0.76
CA PHE A 10 9.23 -18.40 1.66
C PHE A 10 9.32 -19.06 3.04
N ALA A 11 8.18 -19.47 3.61
CA ALA A 11 8.15 -20.19 4.89
C ALA A 11 8.90 -21.53 4.84
N ILE A 12 8.88 -22.22 3.70
CA ILE A 12 9.56 -23.51 3.52
C ILE A 12 11.05 -23.33 3.24
N LEU A 13 11.42 -22.43 2.33
CA LEU A 13 12.81 -22.26 1.89
C LEU A 13 13.66 -21.45 2.88
N HIS A 14 13.04 -20.54 3.62
CA HIS A 14 13.73 -19.59 4.52
C HIS A 14 12.97 -19.44 5.85
N PRO A 15 12.84 -20.51 6.66
CA PRO A 15 11.99 -20.51 7.85
C PRO A 15 12.40 -19.46 8.89
N GLU A 16 13.69 -19.26 9.16
CA GLU A 16 14.15 -18.27 10.15
C GLU A 16 13.79 -16.83 9.73
N GLU A 17 14.07 -16.47 8.48
CA GLU A 17 13.75 -15.14 7.93
C GLU A 17 12.23 -14.90 7.87
N TYR A 18 11.45 -15.95 7.59
CA TYR A 18 9.99 -15.91 7.62
C TYR A 18 9.48 -15.62 9.03
N GLU A 19 9.98 -16.34 10.04
CA GLU A 19 9.59 -16.16 11.44
C GLU A 19 9.93 -14.76 11.96
N GLU A 20 11.11 -14.23 11.63
CA GLU A 20 11.46 -12.84 11.93
C GLU A 20 10.49 -11.85 11.30
N THR A 21 10.19 -12.04 10.01
CA THR A 21 9.27 -11.17 9.28
C THR A 21 7.86 -11.24 9.87
N ARG A 22 7.42 -12.43 10.29
CA ARG A 22 6.14 -12.64 10.96
C ARG A 22 6.06 -11.91 12.30
N ALA A 23 7.11 -11.99 13.10
CA ALA A 23 7.18 -11.26 14.36
C ALA A 23 7.12 -9.74 14.16
N LEU A 24 7.83 -9.23 13.14
CA LEU A 24 7.79 -7.80 12.80
C LEU A 24 6.39 -7.32 12.39
N ILE A 25 5.72 -8.07 11.52
CA ILE A 25 4.35 -7.73 11.09
C ILE A 25 3.41 -7.76 12.29
N ALA A 26 3.47 -8.81 13.13
CA ALA A 26 2.62 -8.93 14.31
C ALA A 26 2.84 -7.79 15.32
N ALA A 27 4.07 -7.32 15.48
CA ALA A 27 4.40 -6.19 16.34
C ALA A 27 3.94 -4.83 15.77
N ALA A 28 3.85 -4.71 14.45
CA ALA A 28 3.41 -3.50 13.77
C ALA A 28 1.88 -3.39 13.68
N THR A 29 1.16 -4.52 13.65
CA THR A 29 -0.31 -4.55 13.68
C THR A 29 -0.80 -4.38 15.12
N GLY A 30 -1.35 -3.22 15.45
CA GLY A 30 -1.88 -2.90 16.76
C GLY A 30 -2.73 -1.62 16.76
N PRO A 31 -3.25 -1.20 17.94
CA PRO A 31 -4.14 -0.03 18.07
C PRO A 31 -3.54 1.29 17.59
N ASP A 32 -2.22 1.37 17.46
CA ASP A 32 -1.48 2.56 17.06
C ASP A 32 -0.94 2.45 15.62
N ASP A 33 -1.60 1.67 14.74
CA ASP A 33 -1.18 1.56 13.34
C ASP A 33 -1.32 2.94 12.65
N PRO A 34 -0.22 3.60 12.24
CA PRO A 34 -0.30 4.90 11.60
C PRO A 34 -1.11 4.88 10.29
N LEU A 35 -1.27 3.72 9.65
CA LEU A 35 -2.08 3.58 8.44
C LEU A 35 -3.57 3.81 8.72
N GLU A 36 -4.08 3.49 9.92
CA GLU A 36 -5.46 3.73 10.30
C GLU A 36 -5.75 5.24 10.34
N THR A 37 -4.94 6.01 11.05
CA THR A 37 -5.05 7.47 11.11
C THR A 37 -4.93 8.11 9.73
N ILE A 38 -4.01 7.63 8.88
CA ILE A 38 -3.87 8.17 7.52
C ILE A 38 -5.08 7.80 6.66
N ALA A 39 -5.62 6.58 6.77
CA ALA A 39 -6.81 6.15 6.06
C ALA A 39 -8.03 7.01 6.45
N GLU A 40 -8.21 7.31 7.73
CA GLU A 40 -9.27 8.20 8.22
C GLU A 40 -9.14 9.61 7.66
N ASN A 41 -7.93 10.17 7.69
CA ASN A 41 -7.65 11.49 7.10
C ASN A 41 -7.97 11.52 5.61
N VAL A 42 -7.51 10.53 4.85
CA VAL A 42 -7.82 10.43 3.41
C VAL A 42 -9.31 10.29 3.18
N THR A 43 -10.02 9.49 3.99
CA THR A 43 -11.48 9.34 3.90
C THR A 43 -12.19 10.67 4.10
N HIS A 44 -11.72 11.49 5.06
CA HIS A 44 -12.27 12.83 5.27
C HIS A 44 -12.00 13.75 4.09
N THR A 45 -10.77 13.75 3.56
CA THR A 45 -10.41 14.54 2.36
C THR A 45 -11.31 14.20 1.17
N LEU A 46 -11.56 12.91 0.90
CA LEU A 46 -12.45 12.51 -0.20
C LEU A 46 -13.88 13.00 0.02
N ARG A 47 -14.38 12.92 1.26
CA ARG A 47 -15.72 13.39 1.62
C ARG A 47 -15.86 14.90 1.39
N ASP A 48 -14.88 15.68 1.82
CA ASP A 48 -14.90 17.14 1.71
C ASP A 48 -14.79 17.61 0.25
N ALA A 49 -14.05 16.85 -0.58
CA ALA A 49 -13.96 17.06 -2.02
C ALA A 49 -15.19 16.56 -2.80
N GLY A 50 -16.14 15.87 -2.14
CA GLY A 50 -17.32 15.28 -2.78
C GLY A 50 -17.02 14.06 -3.66
N ILE A 51 -15.87 13.41 -3.46
CA ILE A 51 -15.44 12.24 -4.23
C ILE A 51 -15.98 10.97 -3.55
N SER A 52 -16.72 10.17 -4.30
CA SER A 52 -17.21 8.87 -3.82
C SER A 52 -16.14 7.81 -3.95
N GLY A 53 -15.70 7.23 -2.84
CA GLY A 53 -14.72 6.15 -2.84
C GLY A 53 -14.57 5.46 -1.50
N GLU A 54 -13.89 4.31 -1.51
CA GLU A 54 -13.57 3.51 -0.33
C GLU A 54 -12.06 3.53 -0.09
N VAL A 55 -11.64 3.85 1.14
CA VAL A 55 -10.23 3.83 1.54
C VAL A 55 -9.96 2.58 2.35
N LEU A 56 -9.08 1.73 1.83
CA LEU A 56 -8.72 0.45 2.42
C LEU A 56 -7.24 0.40 2.77
N ILE A 57 -6.91 -0.24 3.88
CA ILE A 57 -5.53 -0.59 4.21
C ILE A 57 -5.28 -1.99 3.67
N ARG A 58 -4.37 -2.09 2.70
CA ARG A 58 -3.93 -3.37 2.15
C ARG A 58 -2.62 -3.78 2.83
N PRO A 59 -2.61 -4.83 3.66
CA PRO A 59 -1.38 -5.31 4.28
C PRO A 59 -0.41 -5.81 3.23
N ARG A 60 0.88 -5.61 3.48
CA ARG A 60 1.93 -6.23 2.67
C ARG A 60 2.14 -7.66 3.13
N HIS A 61 2.38 -8.51 2.15
CA HIS A 61 2.66 -9.90 2.37
C HIS A 61 4.12 -10.11 2.83
N PHE A 62 4.42 -11.26 3.43
CA PHE A 62 5.68 -11.51 4.14
C PHE A 62 6.90 -11.27 3.25
N VAL A 63 6.93 -11.86 2.05
CA VAL A 63 8.05 -11.68 1.12
C VAL A 63 8.26 -10.21 0.72
N SER A 64 7.20 -9.41 0.61
CA SER A 64 7.35 -7.98 0.31
C SER A 64 7.95 -7.21 1.48
N VAL A 65 7.54 -7.51 2.72
CA VAL A 65 8.08 -6.86 3.92
C VAL A 65 9.55 -7.21 4.08
N HIS A 66 9.88 -8.50 3.96
CA HIS A 66 11.25 -9.00 4.01
C HIS A 66 12.15 -8.29 2.99
N ARG A 67 11.71 -8.17 1.73
CA ARG A 67 12.47 -7.46 0.67
C ARG A 67 12.69 -5.98 0.98
N VAL A 68 11.68 -5.29 1.51
CA VAL A 68 11.81 -3.87 1.89
C VAL A 68 12.79 -3.73 3.04
N ARG A 69 12.70 -4.57 4.07
CA ARG A 69 13.63 -4.61 5.22
C ARG A 69 15.06 -4.83 4.76
N ARG A 70 15.31 -5.78 3.86
CA ARG A 70 16.66 -6.03 3.32
C ARG A 70 17.22 -4.84 2.54
N LYS A 71 16.37 -4.05 1.88
CA LYS A 71 16.80 -2.89 1.08
C LYS A 71 17.01 -1.64 1.92
N ARG A 72 16.14 -1.38 2.91
CA ARG A 72 16.08 -0.12 3.67
C ARG A 72 16.57 -0.24 5.11
N GLY A 73 16.71 -1.45 5.64
CA GLY A 73 17.02 -1.70 7.05
C GLY A 73 15.77 -1.61 7.91
N GLU A 74 15.77 -0.69 8.87
CA GLU A 74 14.67 -0.48 9.81
C GLU A 74 13.39 -0.03 9.10
N LEU A 75 12.26 -0.61 9.51
CA LEU A 75 10.94 -0.37 8.93
C LEU A 75 10.14 0.62 9.77
N ARG A 76 9.35 1.45 9.11
CA ARG A 76 8.34 2.31 9.74
C ARG A 76 6.99 1.59 9.75
N GLY A 77 6.05 2.04 10.58
CA GLY A 77 4.68 1.48 10.61
C GLY A 77 4.01 1.50 9.21
N THR A 78 4.28 2.53 8.41
CA THR A 78 3.74 2.64 7.04
C THR A 78 4.36 1.66 6.03
N ASP A 79 5.48 0.99 6.36
CA ASP A 79 6.10 -0.01 5.48
C ASP A 79 5.35 -1.36 5.50
N PHE A 80 4.42 -1.58 6.45
CA PHE A 80 3.70 -2.85 6.60
C PHE A 80 2.41 -2.95 5.77
N GLY A 81 1.96 -1.83 5.19
CA GLY A 81 0.76 -1.79 4.37
C GLY A 81 0.86 -0.79 3.24
N ARG A 82 -0.27 -0.56 2.57
CA ARG A 82 -0.50 0.49 1.59
C ARG A 82 -1.95 0.94 1.69
N LEU A 83 -2.19 2.21 1.46
CA LEU A 83 -3.55 2.70 1.22
C LEU A 83 -3.98 2.35 -0.20
N LEU A 84 -5.19 1.86 -0.32
CA LEU A 84 -5.88 1.58 -1.58
C LEU A 84 -7.16 2.38 -1.58
N VAL A 85 -7.30 3.28 -2.55
CA VAL A 85 -8.55 4.01 -2.78
C VAL A 85 -9.27 3.37 -3.96
N LEU A 86 -10.50 2.91 -3.72
CA LEU A 86 -11.39 2.35 -4.74
C LEU A 86 -12.42 3.41 -5.12
N VAL A 87 -12.59 3.62 -6.42
CA VAL A 87 -13.51 4.62 -6.98
C VAL A 87 -14.29 4.04 -8.17
N GLY A 88 -15.32 4.77 -8.63
CA GLY A 88 -16.24 4.28 -9.65
C GLY A 88 -15.67 4.28 -11.07
N GLU A 89 -14.82 5.25 -11.41
CA GLU A 89 -14.30 5.42 -12.77
C GLU A 89 -12.86 5.98 -12.81
N ASP A 90 -12.25 5.93 -13.99
CA ASP A 90 -10.88 6.39 -14.20
C ASP A 90 -10.73 7.89 -13.87
N ALA A 91 -11.73 8.72 -14.17
CA ALA A 91 -11.72 10.15 -13.86
C ALA A 91 -11.59 10.41 -12.35
N ASP A 92 -12.31 9.64 -11.53
CA ASP A 92 -12.24 9.72 -10.07
C ASP A 92 -10.85 9.33 -9.55
N CYS A 93 -10.12 8.43 -10.23
CA CYS A 93 -8.75 8.08 -9.83
C CYS A 93 -7.83 9.31 -9.88
N TYR A 94 -7.97 10.14 -10.93
CA TYR A 94 -7.19 11.36 -11.08
C TYR A 94 -7.66 12.48 -10.13
N ALA A 95 -8.96 12.56 -9.84
CA ALA A 95 -9.48 13.47 -8.82
C ALA A 95 -8.90 13.14 -7.43
N VAL A 96 -8.93 11.87 -7.03
CA VAL A 96 -8.29 11.38 -5.80
C VAL A 96 -6.81 11.73 -5.78
N LEU A 97 -6.07 11.48 -6.86
CA LEU A 97 -4.65 11.79 -6.94
C LEU A 97 -4.38 13.27 -6.69
N GLY A 98 -5.16 14.16 -7.33
CA GLY A 98 -5.06 15.61 -7.15
C GLY A 98 -5.27 16.03 -5.71
N GLU A 99 -6.35 15.56 -5.07
CA GLU A 99 -6.66 15.86 -3.68
C GLU A 99 -5.56 15.35 -2.73
N LEU A 100 -5.06 14.12 -2.93
CA LEU A 100 -3.97 13.58 -2.12
C LEU A 100 -2.69 14.39 -2.24
N HIS A 101 -2.38 14.96 -3.41
CA HIS A 101 -1.20 15.82 -3.59
C HIS A 101 -1.33 17.19 -2.92
N THR A 102 -2.53 17.59 -2.47
CA THR A 102 -2.71 18.77 -1.60
C THR A 102 -2.39 18.45 -0.13
N CYS A 103 -2.64 17.21 0.28
CA CYS A 103 -2.45 16.74 1.66
C CYS A 103 -1.04 16.20 1.92
N PHE A 104 -0.41 15.63 0.89
CA PHE A 104 0.88 14.97 0.98
C PHE A 104 1.83 15.51 -0.10
N THR A 105 3.08 15.77 0.27
CA THR A 105 4.12 16.10 -0.71
C THR A 105 4.52 14.83 -1.47
N PRO A 106 4.28 14.74 -2.79
CA PRO A 106 4.62 13.55 -3.55
C PRO A 106 6.13 13.34 -3.64
N VAL A 107 6.56 12.09 -3.53
CA VAL A 107 7.95 11.72 -3.75
C VAL A 107 8.25 11.71 -5.25
N ILE A 108 9.18 12.57 -5.66
CA ILE A 108 9.61 12.67 -7.06
C ILE A 108 10.03 11.29 -7.56
N SER A 109 9.59 10.94 -8.77
CA SER A 109 9.84 9.65 -9.47
C SER A 109 9.12 8.41 -8.93
N GLU A 110 8.26 8.54 -7.90
CA GLU A 110 7.47 7.42 -7.38
C GLU A 110 6.03 7.36 -7.93
N PHE A 111 5.63 8.31 -8.76
CA PHE A 111 4.34 8.27 -9.47
C PHE A 111 4.38 7.33 -10.69
N LYS A 112 3.37 6.47 -10.83
CA LYS A 112 3.16 5.58 -11.98
C LYS A 112 1.69 5.53 -12.37
N ASP A 113 1.42 5.88 -13.62
CA ASP A 113 0.09 5.80 -14.21
C ASP A 113 -0.05 4.50 -15.00
N PHE A 114 -0.68 3.49 -14.39
CA PHE A 114 -1.03 2.24 -15.09
C PHE A 114 -2.44 2.26 -15.67
N ILE A 115 -3.20 3.35 -15.54
CA ILE A 115 -4.47 3.52 -16.25
C ILE A 115 -4.16 3.87 -17.71
N ALA A 116 -3.31 4.88 -17.92
CA ALA A 116 -2.86 5.31 -19.25
C ALA A 116 -1.90 4.32 -19.91
N ALA A 117 -1.06 3.64 -19.12
CA ALA A 117 -0.13 2.61 -19.60
C ALA A 117 -0.31 1.27 -18.84
N PRO A 118 -1.35 0.49 -19.18
CA PRO A 118 -1.63 -0.77 -18.50
C PRO A 118 -0.46 -1.75 -18.57
N LYS A 119 -0.28 -2.53 -17.50
CA LYS A 119 0.70 -3.62 -17.53
C LYS A 119 0.23 -4.73 -18.48
N PHE A 120 1.18 -5.55 -18.92
CA PHE A 120 0.89 -6.71 -19.78
C PHE A 120 -0.16 -7.68 -19.20
N ASN A 121 -0.26 -7.77 -17.87
CA ASN A 121 -1.27 -8.58 -17.19
C ASN A 121 -2.62 -7.85 -17.00
N LEU A 122 -2.89 -6.80 -17.78
CA LEU A 122 -4.10 -5.96 -17.74
C LEU A 122 -4.31 -5.20 -16.43
N TYR A 123 -3.27 -5.08 -15.60
CA TYR A 123 -3.36 -4.36 -14.34
C TYR A 123 -3.39 -2.85 -14.59
N GLN A 124 -4.40 -2.18 -14.02
CA GLN A 124 -4.62 -0.74 -14.09
C GLN A 124 -4.81 -0.16 -12.67
N SER A 125 -4.15 0.96 -12.40
CA SER A 125 -4.21 1.73 -11.15
C SER A 125 -3.28 2.94 -11.22
N LEU A 126 -3.49 3.95 -10.38
CA LEU A 126 -2.47 4.98 -10.12
C LEU A 126 -1.66 4.61 -8.87
N HIS A 127 -0.32 4.65 -8.96
CA HIS A 127 0.57 4.49 -7.82
C HIS A 127 1.27 5.82 -7.54
N THR A 128 1.27 6.25 -6.29
CA THR A 128 1.99 7.44 -5.79
C THR A 128 2.57 7.12 -4.42
N ALA A 129 3.66 7.81 -4.03
CA ALA A 129 4.27 7.73 -2.71
C ALA A 129 4.56 9.13 -2.18
#